data_AF-A0A0E3RZE7-F1
#
_entry.id   AF-A0A0E3RZE7-F1
#
_cell.length_a   1.000
_cell.length_b   1.000
_cell.length_c   1.000
_cell.angle_alpha   90.00
_cell.angle_beta   90.00
_cell.angle_gamma   90.00
#
_symmetry.space_group_name_H-M   'P 1'
#
loop_
_entity.id
_entity.type
_entity.pdbx_description
1 polymer ?
#
loop_
_entity_poly.entity_id
_entity_poly.type
_entity_poly.pdbx_seq_one_letter_code
_entity_poly.pdbx_strand_id
1 'polypeptide(L)'
;MSMMNLLSSMMNVFSTALLIPVMFLLSLLVFLSLIQLGEFLSEYTKRHRDWNNLEANCKKLENDLRNSDFTEASRALENIKQNYMVTSFARDASKYLKEKHLPAIERLSQEYEIQMAKRLEHTKITSTIGPMLGLMGTLIPLGPALIGLSAGDLETLAQNLMIAFATTVVGLFAAGIGYVLTQVRRRWYWEDMSDIDYILDTIEEKI
;
A
#
# COMPACT_ATOMS: atom_id res chain seq x y z
N MET A 1 -33.83 -33.91 -17.31
CA MET A 1 -32.53 -33.31 -16.93
C MET A 1 -32.56 -33.14 -15.41
N SER A 2 -31.71 -33.85 -14.65
CA SER A 2 -31.75 -33.79 -13.19
C SER A 2 -31.41 -32.37 -12.70
N MET A 3 -31.99 -31.93 -11.57
CA MET A 3 -31.68 -30.63 -10.95
C MET A 3 -30.16 -30.43 -10.75
N MET A 4 -29.44 -31.52 -10.44
CA MET A 4 -27.98 -31.56 -10.32
C MET A 4 -27.25 -31.17 -11.61
N ASN A 5 -27.73 -31.64 -12.77
CA ASN A 5 -27.12 -31.33 -14.07
C ASN A 5 -27.34 -29.87 -14.47
N LEU A 6 -28.51 -29.29 -14.11
CA LEU A 6 -28.79 -27.87 -14.32
C LEU A 6 -27.82 -27.01 -13.50
N LEU A 7 -27.70 -27.28 -12.19
CA LEU A 7 -26.79 -26.54 -11.30
C LEU A 7 -25.33 -26.63 -11.75
N SER A 8 -24.86 -27.83 -12.09
CA SER A 8 -23.48 -28.03 -12.56
C SER A 8 -23.20 -27.30 -13.87
N SER A 9 -24.16 -27.30 -14.81
CA SER A 9 -24.03 -26.58 -16.08
C SER A 9 -23.98 -25.07 -15.87
N MET A 10 -24.83 -24.53 -14.98
CA MET A 10 -24.80 -23.11 -14.63
C MET A 10 -23.46 -22.73 -14.00
N MET A 11 -22.95 -23.50 -13.03
CA MET A 11 -21.65 -23.26 -12.41
C MET A 11 -20.51 -23.26 -13.44
N ASN A 12 -20.51 -24.19 -14.39
CA ASN A 12 -19.49 -24.26 -15.43
C ASN A 12 -19.54 -23.04 -16.37
N VAL A 13 -20.75 -22.60 -16.75
CA VAL A 13 -20.93 -21.38 -17.56
C VAL A 13 -20.41 -20.15 -16.82
N PHE A 14 -20.74 -20.00 -15.53
CA PHE A 14 -20.21 -18.90 -14.72
C PHE A 14 -18.69 -18.94 -14.59
N SER A 15 -18.11 -20.11 -14.31
CA SER A 15 -16.67 -20.29 -14.15
C SER A 15 -15.91 -19.96 -15.44
N THR A 16 -16.35 -20.49 -16.58
CA THR A 16 -15.74 -20.23 -17.89
C THR A 16 -15.90 -18.78 -18.34
N ALA A 17 -17.07 -18.15 -18.08
CA ALA A 17 -17.28 -16.73 -18.35
C ALA A 17 -16.34 -15.81 -17.55
N LEU A 18 -15.94 -16.24 -16.34
CA LEU A 18 -14.99 -15.51 -15.49
C LEU A 18 -13.53 -15.62 -15.95
N LEU A 19 -13.18 -16.53 -16.86
CA LEU A 19 -11.79 -16.72 -17.30
C LEU A 19 -11.20 -15.43 -17.89
N ILE A 20 -11.89 -14.83 -18.86
CA ILE A 20 -11.41 -13.61 -19.54
C ILE A 20 -11.28 -12.43 -18.55
N PRO A 21 -12.31 -12.12 -17.70
CA PRO A 21 -12.17 -11.13 -16.64
C PRO A 21 -11.00 -11.37 -15.70
N VAL A 22 -10.77 -12.61 -15.27
CA VAL A 22 -9.67 -12.97 -14.37
C VAL A 22 -8.31 -12.73 -15.04
N MET A 23 -8.14 -13.17 -16.30
CA MET A 23 -6.92 -12.93 -17.07
C MET A 23 -6.63 -11.43 -17.22
N PHE A 24 -7.65 -10.65 -17.54
CA PHE A 24 -7.54 -9.20 -17.69
C PHE A 24 -7.15 -8.51 -16.38
N LEU A 25 -7.84 -8.84 -15.28
CA LEU A 25 -7.56 -8.31 -13.94
C LEU A 25 -6.14 -8.69 -13.48
N LEU A 26 -5.71 -9.92 -13.73
CA LEU A 26 -4.36 -10.38 -13.40
C LEU A 26 -3.29 -9.60 -14.18
N SER A 27 -3.50 -9.42 -15.49
CA SER A 27 -2.60 -8.61 -16.32
C SER A 27 -2.54 -7.15 -15.85
N LEU A 28 -3.68 -6.57 -15.48
CA LEU A 28 -3.75 -5.21 -14.92
C LEU A 28 -3.01 -5.13 -13.58
N LEU A 29 -3.20 -6.12 -12.70
CA LEU A 29 -2.57 -6.18 -11.38
C LEU A 29 -1.04 -6.26 -11.50
N VAL A 30 -0.51 -6.98 -12.49
CA VAL A 30 0.93 -7.04 -12.78
C VAL A 30 1.46 -5.69 -13.25
N PHE A 31 0.72 -5.02 -14.14
CA PHE A 31 1.11 -3.69 -14.58
C PHE A 31 1.13 -2.70 -13.40
N LEU A 32 0.12 -2.74 -12.53
CA LEU A 32 0.07 -1.94 -11.31
C LEU A 32 1.19 -2.28 -10.34
N SER A 33 1.57 -3.55 -10.18
CA SER A 33 2.67 -3.94 -9.29
C SER A 33 4.02 -3.39 -9.76
N LEU A 34 4.25 -3.32 -11.07
CA LEU A 34 5.43 -2.69 -11.65
C LEU A 34 5.44 -1.17 -11.43
N ILE A 35 4.30 -0.50 -11.57
CA ILE A 35 4.18 0.93 -11.26
C ILE A 35 4.47 1.18 -9.77
N GLN A 36 3.86 0.41 -8.87
CA GLN A 36 4.09 0.52 -7.43
C GLN A 36 5.57 0.31 -7.06
N LEU A 37 6.24 -0.61 -7.75
CA LEU A 37 7.68 -0.84 -7.58
C LEU A 37 8.50 0.38 -8.01
N GLY A 38 8.14 1.02 -9.13
CA GLY A 38 8.77 2.27 -9.57
C GLY A 38 8.57 3.43 -8.59
N GLU A 39 7.34 3.62 -8.11
CA GLU A 39 7.04 4.61 -7.06
C GLU A 39 7.87 4.37 -5.80
N PHE A 40 7.96 3.11 -5.38
CA PHE A 40 8.75 2.71 -4.23
C PHE A 40 10.24 3.00 -4.41
N LEU A 41 10.82 2.75 -5.59
CA LEU A 41 12.23 3.08 -5.85
C LEU A 41 12.49 4.60 -5.81
N SER A 42 11.55 5.39 -6.33
CA SER A 42 11.62 6.86 -6.22
C SER A 42 11.54 7.31 -4.76
N GLU A 43 10.65 6.70 -3.97
CA GLU A 43 10.49 6.98 -2.54
C GLU A 43 11.74 6.57 -1.75
N TYR A 44 12.27 5.37 -2.00
CA TYR A 44 13.50 4.84 -1.38
C TYR A 44 14.68 5.80 -1.56
N THR A 45 14.88 6.28 -2.79
CA THR A 45 16.05 7.11 -3.12
C THR A 45 15.96 8.51 -2.51
N LYS A 46 14.75 9.05 -2.34
CA LYS A 46 14.53 10.39 -1.78
C LYS A 46 14.47 10.40 -0.25
N ARG A 47 14.46 9.24 0.40
CA ARG A 47 14.29 9.15 1.85
C ARG A 47 15.60 9.47 2.57
N HIS A 48 15.67 10.67 3.12
CA HIS A 48 16.73 11.09 4.04
C HIS A 48 16.09 11.32 5.41
N ARG A 49 16.43 10.48 6.39
CA ARG A 49 16.02 10.63 7.79
C ARG A 49 17.21 11.19 8.57
N ASP A 50 17.03 12.33 9.22
CA ASP A 50 18.11 13.05 9.91
C ASP A 50 17.70 13.33 11.36
N TRP A 51 17.80 12.31 12.21
CA TRP A 51 17.40 12.42 13.62
C TRP A 51 18.00 13.65 14.32
N ASN A 52 19.26 13.99 14.01
CA ASN A 52 19.95 15.13 14.64
C ASN A 52 19.27 16.46 14.31
N ASN A 53 18.78 16.62 13.07
CA ASN A 53 18.03 17.80 12.66
C ASN A 53 16.66 17.88 13.37
N LEU A 54 15.97 16.74 13.51
CA LEU A 54 14.69 16.67 14.22
C LEU A 54 14.88 17.10 15.68
N GLU A 55 15.80 16.44 16.39
CA GLU A 55 16.06 16.71 17.81
C GLU A 55 16.52 18.14 18.06
N ALA A 56 17.39 18.68 17.20
CA ALA A 56 17.86 20.06 17.34
C ALA A 56 16.74 21.10 17.16
N ASN A 57 15.80 20.86 16.24
CA ASN A 57 14.67 21.75 16.02
C ASN A 57 13.57 21.55 17.08
N CYS A 58 13.32 20.33 17.53
CA CYS A 58 12.41 20.07 18.66
C CYS A 58 12.91 20.73 19.95
N LYS A 59 14.21 20.69 20.24
CA LYS A 59 14.79 21.43 21.39
C LYS A 59 14.63 22.94 21.26
N LYS A 60 14.69 23.50 20.05
CA LYS A 60 14.43 24.93 19.81
C LYS A 60 12.96 25.26 20.02
N LEU A 61 12.09 24.49 19.39
CA LEU A 61 10.64 24.56 19.56
C LEU A 61 10.24 24.54 21.04
N GLU A 62 10.82 23.61 21.80
CA GLU A 62 10.62 23.45 23.24
C GLU A 62 11.00 24.71 24.04
N ASN A 63 12.16 25.31 23.71
CA ASN A 63 12.64 26.52 24.38
C ASN A 63 11.78 27.74 24.02
N ASP A 64 11.34 27.85 22.77
CA ASP A 64 10.53 28.98 22.29
C ASP A 64 9.10 28.93 22.86
N LEU A 65 8.52 27.73 22.95
CA LEU A 65 7.23 27.51 23.64
C LEU A 65 7.31 27.89 25.12
N ARG A 66 8.40 27.50 25.82
CA ARG A 66 8.61 27.88 27.23
C ARG A 66 8.70 29.39 27.42
N ASN A 67 9.25 30.10 26.43
CA ASN A 67 9.34 31.56 26.42
C ASN A 67 8.04 32.24 25.94
N SER A 68 6.97 31.48 25.68
CA SER A 68 5.70 31.95 25.11
C SER A 68 5.81 32.63 23.74
N ASP A 69 6.89 32.35 22.99
CA ASP A 69 7.09 32.86 21.63
C ASP A 69 6.59 31.86 20.59
N PHE A 70 5.27 31.89 20.37
CA PHE A 70 4.60 31.02 19.40
C PHE A 70 4.99 31.32 17.94
N THR A 71 5.56 32.50 17.66
CA THR A 71 5.98 32.86 16.30
C THR A 71 7.31 32.21 15.95
N GLU A 72 8.29 32.28 16.86
CA GLU A 72 9.57 31.57 16.66
C GLU A 72 9.39 30.06 16.77
N ALA A 73 8.54 29.58 17.70
CA ALA A 73 8.17 28.15 17.79
C ALA A 73 7.61 27.62 16.45
N SER A 74 6.69 28.36 15.81
CA SER A 74 6.16 28.02 14.49
C SER A 74 7.26 27.94 13.41
N ARG A 75 8.24 28.85 13.43
CA ARG A 75 9.38 28.81 12.51
C ARG A 75 10.33 27.65 12.79
N ALA A 76 10.58 27.32 14.06
CA ALA A 76 11.40 26.16 14.43
C ALA A 76 10.78 24.87 13.89
N LEU A 77 9.44 24.76 13.96
CA LEU A 77 8.69 23.63 13.42
C LEU A 77 8.74 23.58 11.87
N GLU A 78 8.57 24.71 11.18
CA GLU A 78 8.68 24.78 9.71
C GLU A 78 10.08 24.42 9.18
N ASN A 79 11.12 24.65 10.01
CA ASN A 79 12.51 24.35 9.68
C ASN A 79 12.90 22.88 9.90
N ILE A 80 12.01 22.04 10.43
CA ILE A 80 12.24 20.59 10.54
C ILE A 80 12.38 20.02 9.13
N LYS A 81 13.56 19.47 8.84
CA LYS A 81 13.85 18.78 7.58
C LYS A 81 14.08 17.31 7.86
N GLN A 82 13.10 16.49 7.51
CA GLN A 82 13.13 15.03 7.62
C GLN A 82 12.77 14.40 6.26
N ASN A 83 12.16 13.21 6.29
CA ASN A 83 11.43 12.67 5.16
C ASN A 83 10.31 13.65 4.70
N TYR A 84 9.80 13.42 3.50
CA TYR A 84 8.75 14.24 2.91
C TYR A 84 7.50 14.36 3.80
N MET A 85 7.09 13.28 4.46
CA MET A 85 5.83 13.16 5.20
C MET A 85 5.86 13.95 6.53
N VAL A 86 6.95 13.81 7.29
CA VAL A 86 7.21 14.55 8.54
C VAL A 86 7.44 16.02 8.24
N THR A 87 8.18 16.34 7.16
CA THR A 87 8.41 17.74 6.76
C THR A 87 7.10 18.42 6.34
N SER A 88 6.22 17.72 5.63
CA SER A 88 4.91 18.28 5.25
C SER A 88 4.00 18.42 6.46
N PHE A 89 3.98 17.44 7.38
CA PHE A 89 3.28 17.54 8.65
C PHE A 89 3.75 18.75 9.46
N ALA A 90 5.07 18.90 9.67
CA ALA A 90 5.64 19.99 10.46
C ALA A 90 5.28 21.37 9.87
N ARG A 91 5.29 21.51 8.54
CA ARG A 91 4.88 22.74 7.86
C ARG A 91 3.39 23.03 7.98
N ASP A 92 2.53 22.02 7.97
CA ASP A 92 1.09 22.22 8.13
C ASP A 92 0.74 22.49 9.59
N ALA A 93 1.39 21.80 10.52
CA ALA A 93 1.27 21.99 11.96
C ALA A 93 1.75 23.39 12.39
N SER A 94 2.77 23.97 11.74
CA SER A 94 3.29 25.30 12.11
C SER A 94 2.26 26.42 11.97
N LYS A 95 1.34 26.29 11.01
CA LYS A 95 0.23 27.22 10.80
C LYS A 95 -0.74 27.20 11.99
N TYR A 96 -1.14 26.01 12.41
CA TYR A 96 -2.05 25.82 13.54
C TYR A 96 -1.40 26.16 14.89
N LEU A 97 -0.08 25.94 15.03
CA LEU A 97 0.66 26.31 16.23
C LEU A 97 0.67 27.84 16.44
N LYS A 98 0.82 28.62 15.35
CA LYS A 98 0.76 30.08 15.41
C LYS A 98 -0.60 30.59 15.91
N GLU A 99 -1.67 29.89 15.56
CA GLU A 99 -3.04 30.18 16.00
C GLU A 99 -3.37 29.59 17.39
N LYS A 100 -2.42 28.89 18.02
CA LYS A 100 -2.59 28.17 19.31
C LYS A 100 -3.71 27.13 19.27
N HIS A 101 -3.98 26.55 18.11
CA HIS A 101 -5.10 25.63 17.92
C HIS A 101 -4.65 24.16 18.03
N LEU A 102 -4.22 23.74 19.22
CA LEU A 102 -3.68 22.39 19.47
C LEU A 102 -4.56 21.23 19.00
N PRO A 103 -5.90 21.24 19.21
CA PRO A 103 -6.74 20.15 18.73
C PRO A 103 -6.72 19.97 17.21
N ALA A 104 -6.33 21.02 16.45
CA ALA A 104 -6.17 20.92 15.01
C ALA A 104 -4.86 20.22 14.62
N ILE A 105 -3.81 20.34 15.44
CA ILE A 105 -2.51 19.68 15.22
C ILE A 105 -2.63 18.17 15.51
N GLU A 106 -3.29 17.80 16.61
CA GLU A 106 -3.61 16.39 16.91
C GLU A 106 -4.43 15.75 15.77
N ARG A 107 -5.50 16.44 15.34
CA ARG A 107 -6.32 15.98 14.22
C ARG A 107 -5.52 15.88 12.91
N LEU A 108 -4.59 16.81 12.67
CA LEU A 108 -3.70 16.75 11.51
C LEU A 108 -2.82 15.51 11.54
N SER A 109 -2.25 15.16 12.69
CA SER A 109 -1.45 13.92 12.84
C SER A 109 -2.28 12.68 12.51
N GLN A 110 -3.51 12.59 13.02
CA GLN A 110 -4.44 11.50 12.70
C GLN A 110 -4.73 11.41 11.19
N GLU A 111 -4.89 12.55 10.50
CA GLU A 111 -5.10 12.57 9.04
C GLU A 111 -3.86 12.05 8.29
N TYR A 112 -2.65 12.36 8.78
CA TYR A 112 -1.40 11.82 8.23
C TYR A 112 -1.28 10.30 8.46
N GLU A 113 -1.67 9.80 9.64
CA GLU A 113 -1.73 8.37 9.95
C GLU A 113 -2.69 7.63 9.00
N ILE A 114 -3.90 8.17 8.80
CA ILE A 114 -4.91 7.62 7.88
C ILE A 114 -4.37 7.58 6.44
N GLN A 115 -3.67 8.64 6.00
CA GLN A 115 -3.06 8.68 4.67
C GLN A 115 -1.97 7.63 4.50
N MET A 116 -1.09 7.44 5.50
CA MET A 116 -0.07 6.39 5.50
C MET A 116 -0.72 4.99 5.44
N ALA A 117 -1.75 4.74 6.23
CA ALA A 117 -2.49 3.48 6.25
C ALA A 117 -3.15 3.18 4.89
N LYS A 118 -3.79 4.18 4.27
CA LYS A 118 -4.40 4.05 2.93
C LYS A 118 -3.37 3.69 1.86
N ARG A 119 -2.16 4.26 1.92
CA ARG A 119 -1.08 3.91 0.99
C ARG A 119 -0.60 2.46 1.16
N LEU A 120 -0.57 1.94 2.39
CA LEU A 120 -0.25 0.53 2.65
C LEU A 120 -1.35 -0.42 2.17
N GLU A 121 -2.60 0.01 2.21
CA GLU A 121 -3.73 -0.82 1.80
C GLU A 121 -3.62 -1.25 0.34
N HIS A 122 -3.23 -0.34 -0.57
CA HIS A 122 -3.07 -0.66 -1.99
C HIS A 122 -2.05 -1.77 -2.26
N THR A 123 -0.88 -1.72 -1.62
CA THR A 123 0.15 -2.77 -1.78
C THR A 123 -0.27 -4.07 -1.12
N LYS A 124 -1.01 -4.00 0.00
CA LYS A 124 -1.56 -5.16 0.70
C LYS A 124 -2.62 -5.88 -0.13
N ILE A 125 -3.55 -5.14 -0.74
CA ILE A 125 -4.56 -5.67 -1.66
C ILE A 125 -3.87 -6.40 -2.82
N THR A 126 -2.86 -5.78 -3.44
CA THR A 126 -2.08 -6.38 -4.53
C THR A 126 -1.44 -7.71 -4.10
N SER A 127 -0.84 -7.74 -2.90
CA SER A 127 -0.20 -8.95 -2.35
C SER A 127 -1.18 -10.09 -2.03
N THR A 128 -2.44 -9.76 -1.75
CA THR A 128 -3.46 -10.73 -1.32
C THR A 128 -4.31 -11.23 -2.49
N ILE A 129 -4.69 -10.33 -3.41
CA ILE A 129 -5.54 -10.67 -4.56
C ILE A 129 -4.73 -11.32 -5.69
N GLY A 130 -3.45 -10.97 -5.85
CA GLY A 130 -2.58 -11.55 -6.88
C GLY A 130 -2.58 -13.08 -6.92
N PRO A 131 -2.32 -13.78 -5.79
CA PRO A 131 -2.34 -15.24 -5.74
C PRO A 131 -3.75 -15.83 -5.93
N MET A 132 -4.80 -15.14 -5.43
CA MET A 132 -6.18 -15.58 -5.59
C MET A 132 -6.60 -15.58 -7.05
N LEU A 133 -6.29 -14.52 -7.80
CA LEU A 133 -6.55 -14.44 -9.23
C LEU A 133 -5.72 -15.47 -10.02
N GLY A 134 -4.45 -15.69 -9.64
CA GLY A 134 -3.61 -16.73 -10.25
C GLY A 134 -4.17 -18.14 -10.03
N LEU A 135 -4.68 -18.42 -8.83
CA LEU A 135 -5.31 -19.69 -8.51
C LEU A 135 -6.65 -19.87 -9.27
N MET A 136 -7.47 -18.83 -9.39
CA MET A 136 -8.66 -18.90 -10.26
C MET A 136 -8.27 -19.14 -11.73
N GLY A 137 -7.19 -18.49 -12.18
CA GLY A 137 -6.63 -18.67 -13.53
C GLY A 137 -6.14 -20.09 -13.83
N THR A 138 -5.81 -20.90 -12.83
CA THR A 138 -5.53 -22.35 -13.03
C THR A 138 -6.77 -23.20 -13.01
N LEU A 139 -7.67 -22.97 -12.06
CA LEU A 139 -8.80 -23.86 -11.81
C LEU A 139 -9.85 -23.80 -12.93
N ILE A 140 -10.03 -22.65 -13.57
CA ILE A 140 -11.01 -22.50 -14.65
C ILE A 140 -10.62 -23.29 -15.92
N PRO A 141 -9.41 -23.14 -16.50
CA PRO A 141 -9.02 -23.88 -17.71
C PRO A 141 -8.78 -25.38 -17.48
N LEU A 142 -8.60 -25.83 -16.22
CA LEU A 142 -8.45 -27.26 -15.91
C LEU A 142 -9.69 -28.09 -16.28
N GLY A 143 -10.90 -27.52 -16.22
CA GLY A 143 -12.13 -28.21 -16.65
C GLY A 143 -12.08 -28.60 -18.14
N PRO A 144 -11.96 -27.62 -19.06
CA PRO A 144 -11.76 -27.88 -20.48
C PRO A 144 -10.56 -28.78 -20.79
N ALA A 145 -9.45 -28.64 -20.06
CA ALA A 145 -8.25 -29.46 -20.24
C ALA A 145 -8.52 -30.96 -20.00
N LEU A 146 -9.20 -31.30 -18.90
CA LEU A 146 -9.53 -32.69 -18.57
C LEU A 146 -10.56 -33.30 -19.54
N ILE A 147 -11.46 -32.48 -20.08
CA ILE A 147 -12.40 -32.89 -21.14
C ILE A 147 -11.65 -33.15 -22.45
N GLY A 148 -10.68 -32.30 -22.83
CA GLY A 148 -9.82 -32.53 -23.99
C GLY A 148 -9.01 -33.82 -23.88
N LEU A 149 -8.48 -34.11 -22.68
CA LEU A 149 -7.77 -35.35 -22.42
C LEU A 149 -8.65 -36.59 -22.63
N SER A 150 -9.91 -36.59 -22.16
CA SER A 150 -10.80 -37.73 -22.36
C SER A 150 -11.20 -37.93 -23.82
N ALA A 151 -11.14 -36.86 -24.63
CA ALA A 151 -11.35 -36.90 -26.07
C ALA A 151 -10.07 -37.25 -26.89
N GLY A 152 -8.91 -37.38 -26.24
CA GLY A 152 -7.62 -37.61 -26.91
C GLY A 152 -7.02 -36.37 -27.58
N ASP A 153 -7.57 -35.18 -27.31
CA ASP A 153 -7.08 -33.91 -27.83
C ASP A 153 -5.98 -33.34 -26.91
N LEU A 154 -4.74 -33.71 -27.23
CA LEU A 154 -3.55 -33.26 -26.51
C LEU A 154 -3.22 -31.79 -26.78
N GLU A 155 -3.68 -31.21 -27.89
CA GLU A 155 -3.40 -29.81 -28.22
C GLU A 155 -4.20 -28.87 -27.31
N THR A 156 -5.51 -29.10 -27.20
CA THR A 156 -6.38 -28.35 -26.29
C THR A 156 -5.95 -28.50 -24.83
N LEU A 157 -5.52 -29.71 -24.44
CA LEU A 157 -4.94 -29.96 -23.12
C LEU A 157 -3.71 -29.09 -22.86
N ALA A 158 -2.75 -29.09 -23.79
CA ALA A 158 -1.50 -28.35 -23.65
C ALA A 158 -1.74 -26.82 -23.58
N GLN A 159 -2.60 -26.28 -24.44
CA GLN A 159 -2.91 -24.84 -24.45
C GLN A 159 -3.53 -24.36 -23.14
N ASN A 160 -4.53 -25.09 -22.62
CA ASN A 160 -5.18 -24.76 -21.35
C ASN A 160 -4.22 -24.87 -20.15
N LEU A 161 -3.32 -25.86 -20.15
CA LEU A 161 -2.30 -26.00 -19.11
C LEU A 161 -1.28 -24.87 -19.16
N MET A 162 -0.84 -24.43 -20.35
CA MET A 162 0.07 -23.29 -20.45
C MET A 162 -0.54 -22.01 -19.86
N ILE A 163 -1.82 -21.75 -20.14
CA ILE A 163 -2.55 -20.61 -19.56
C ILE A 163 -2.62 -20.76 -18.03
N ALA A 164 -2.97 -21.94 -17.54
CA ALA A 164 -3.03 -22.24 -16.11
C ALA A 164 -1.69 -21.95 -15.41
N PHE A 165 -0.58 -22.49 -15.91
CA PHE A 165 0.73 -22.27 -15.30
C PHE A 165 1.17 -20.80 -15.36
N ALA A 166 0.96 -20.15 -16.51
CA ALA A 166 1.33 -18.75 -16.68
C ALA A 166 0.60 -17.84 -15.68
N THR A 167 -0.71 -18.03 -15.48
CA THR A 167 -1.49 -17.21 -14.53
C THR A 167 -1.02 -17.33 -13.09
N THR A 168 -0.60 -18.53 -12.66
CA THR A 168 -0.06 -18.71 -11.31
C THR A 168 1.28 -18.05 -11.12
N VAL A 169 2.20 -18.25 -12.07
CA VAL A 169 3.54 -17.64 -12.01
C VAL A 169 3.41 -16.11 -11.95
N VAL A 170 2.59 -15.55 -12.82
CA VAL A 170 2.37 -14.10 -12.92
C VAL A 170 1.63 -13.56 -11.69
N GLY A 171 0.61 -14.27 -11.20
CA GLY A 171 -0.12 -13.90 -9.98
C GLY A 171 0.76 -13.90 -8.73
N LEU A 172 1.59 -14.93 -8.55
CA LEU A 172 2.56 -15.01 -7.45
C LEU A 172 3.65 -13.95 -7.58
N PHE A 173 4.13 -13.66 -8.78
CA PHE A 173 5.12 -12.61 -9.02
C PHE A 173 4.60 -11.23 -8.59
N ALA A 174 3.40 -10.85 -9.04
CA ALA A 174 2.81 -9.57 -8.67
C ALA A 174 2.50 -9.49 -7.16
N ALA A 175 2.08 -10.61 -6.57
CA ALA A 175 1.85 -10.72 -5.14
C ALA A 175 3.14 -10.56 -4.32
N GLY A 176 4.22 -11.18 -4.77
CA GLY A 176 5.54 -11.10 -4.15
C GLY A 176 6.07 -9.67 -4.11
N ILE A 177 5.91 -8.93 -5.22
CA ILE A 177 6.21 -7.49 -5.26
C ILE A 177 5.37 -6.76 -4.21
N GLY A 178 4.04 -6.89 -4.26
CA GLY A 178 3.14 -6.21 -3.32
C GLY A 178 3.48 -6.51 -1.85
N TYR A 179 3.85 -7.76 -1.55
CA TYR A 179 4.23 -8.17 -0.19
C TYR A 179 5.50 -7.47 0.29
N VAL A 180 6.57 -7.51 -0.51
CA VAL A 180 7.85 -6.87 -0.15
C VAL A 180 7.66 -5.36 0.03
N LEU A 181 6.95 -4.72 -0.89
CA LEU A 181 6.63 -3.29 -0.80
C LEU A 181 5.86 -2.95 0.48
N THR A 182 4.85 -3.76 0.82
CA THR A 182 4.06 -3.58 2.05
C THR A 182 4.92 -3.69 3.30
N GLN A 183 5.83 -4.67 3.35
CA GLN A 183 6.71 -4.87 4.52
C GLN A 183 7.65 -3.69 4.72
N VAL A 184 8.28 -3.20 3.65
CA VAL A 184 9.23 -2.09 3.75
C VAL A 184 8.52 -0.78 4.08
N ARG A 185 7.43 -0.45 3.36
CA ARG A 185 6.65 0.76 3.64
C ARG A 185 6.07 0.77 5.05
N ARG A 186 5.64 -0.39 5.58
CA ARG A 186 5.10 -0.47 6.94
C ARG A 186 6.15 -0.04 7.96
N ARG A 187 7.40 -0.49 7.81
CA ARG A 187 8.49 -0.06 8.70
C ARG A 187 8.75 1.43 8.58
N TRP A 188 8.75 1.96 7.35
CA TRP A 188 9.00 3.37 7.10
C TRP A 188 7.93 4.28 7.68
N TYR A 189 6.65 3.99 7.41
CA TYR A 189 5.56 4.81 7.95
C TYR A 189 5.46 4.71 9.47
N TRP A 190 5.89 3.60 10.06
CA TRP A 190 6.00 3.51 11.51
C TRP A 190 7.10 4.41 12.09
N GLU A 191 8.27 4.49 11.44
CA GLU A 191 9.31 5.47 11.80
C GLU A 191 8.81 6.90 11.60
N ASP A 192 8.13 7.19 10.48
CA ASP A 192 7.63 8.53 10.17
C ASP A 192 6.55 8.97 11.17
N MET A 193 5.66 8.07 11.57
CA MET A 193 4.66 8.33 12.60
C MET A 193 5.31 8.57 13.97
N SER A 194 6.32 7.76 14.33
CA SER A 194 7.06 7.97 15.58
C SER A 194 7.76 9.32 15.63
N ASP A 195 8.28 9.81 14.49
CA ASP A 195 8.90 11.13 14.40
C ASP A 195 7.82 12.25 14.49
N ILE A 196 6.59 12.03 14.00
CA ILE A 196 5.44 12.94 14.16
C ILE A 196 4.96 12.98 15.61
N ASP A 197 4.80 11.83 16.26
CA ASP A 197 4.37 11.72 17.65
C ASP A 197 5.36 12.43 18.57
N TYR A 198 6.67 12.29 18.32
CA TYR A 198 7.70 13.02 19.07
C TYR A 198 7.54 14.55 18.95
N ILE A 199 7.15 15.06 17.78
CA ILE A 199 6.87 16.48 17.58
C ILE A 199 5.62 16.89 18.38
N LEU A 200 4.55 16.09 18.33
CA LEU A 200 3.31 16.34 19.07
C LEU A 200 3.56 16.39 20.58
N ASP A 201 4.24 15.38 21.13
CA ASP A 201 4.57 15.30 22.56
C ASP A 201 5.35 16.55 23.01
N THR A 202 6.29 17.02 22.17
CA THR A 202 7.07 18.24 22.44
C THR A 202 6.19 19.48 22.54
N ILE A 203 5.10 19.54 21.76
CA ILE A 203 4.14 20.65 21.77
C ILE A 203 3.19 20.55 22.97
N GLU A 204 2.69 19.35 23.27
CA GLU A 204 1.71 19.11 24.34
C GLU A 204 2.31 19.23 25.75
N GLU A 205 3.54 18.77 25.98
CA GLU A 205 4.15 18.71 27.33
C GLU A 205 4.44 20.09 27.95
N LYS A 206 4.35 21.19 27.18
CA LYS A 206 4.80 22.55 27.60
C LYS A 206 3.79 23.68 27.45
N ILE A 207 2.52 23.37 27.21
CA ILE A 207 1.41 24.35 27.22
C ILE A 207 0.53 24.11 28.44
#